data_AF-A0A2N1QMY0-F1
#
_entry.id   AF-A0A2N1QMY0-F1
#
_cell.length_a   1.000
_cell.length_b   1.000
_cell.length_c   1.000
_cell.angle_alpha   90.00
_cell.angle_beta   90.00
_cell.angle_gamma   90.00
#
_symmetry.space_group_name_H-M   'P 1'
#
loop_
_entity.id
_entity.type
_entity.pdbx_description
1 polymer ?
#
loop_
_entity_poly.entity_id
_entity_poly.type
_entity_poly.pdbx_seq_one_letter_code
_entity_poly.pdbx_strand_id
1 'polypeptide(L)' 'MTLSWDPVPGASGYQIFYGATVDAITTPVGTSSGPFYTITGLTAATTYYFKVIAVDAFGESLGTETQAMTPALLIP' A
#
# COMPACT_ATOMS: atom_id res chain seq x y z
N MET A 1 -0.62 -1.12 11.12
CA MET A 1 -1.75 -0.67 10.27
C MET A 1 -1.95 -1.71 9.19
N THR A 2 -3.18 -2.12 8.91
CA THR A 2 -3.47 -3.05 7.80
C THR A 2 -4.14 -2.27 6.69
N LEU A 3 -3.52 -2.29 5.51
CA LEU A 3 -4.10 -1.76 4.28
C LEU A 3 -4.86 -2.88 3.58
N SER A 4 -6.07 -2.59 3.11
CA SER A 4 -6.90 -3.48 2.30
C SER A 4 -7.45 -2.71 1.10
N TRP A 5 -7.55 -3.38 -0.03
CA TRP A 5 -8.03 -2.80 -1.28
C TRP A 5 -8.81 -3.84 -2.08
N ASP A 6 -9.40 -3.43 -3.20
CA ASP A 6 -10.16 -4.35 -4.04
C ASP A 6 -9.22 -5.21 -4.90
N PRO A 7 -9.44 -6.54 -4.98
CA PRO A 7 -8.61 -7.39 -5.81
C PRO A 7 -8.75 -7.02 -7.30
N VAL A 8 -7.61 -6.87 -7.98
CA VAL A 8 -7.57 -6.56 -9.41
C VAL A 8 -7.59 -7.87 -10.21
N PRO A 9 -8.55 -8.08 -11.12
CA PRO A 9 -8.61 -9.28 -11.95
C PRO A 9 -7.32 -9.48 -12.77
N GLY A 10 -6.76 -10.68 -12.73
CA GLY A 10 -5.49 -11.01 -13.40
C GLY A 10 -4.23 -10.68 -12.60
N ALA A 11 -4.35 -9.98 -11.47
CA ALA A 11 -3.21 -9.71 -10.61
C ALA A 11 -2.67 -11.00 -9.97
N SER A 12 -1.37 -11.22 -10.13
CA SER A 12 -0.63 -12.28 -9.45
C SER A 12 0.09 -11.77 -8.20
N GLY A 13 0.20 -10.45 -8.06
CA GLY A 13 0.70 -9.80 -6.86
C GLY A 13 0.45 -8.31 -6.86
N TYR A 14 0.86 -7.66 -5.79
CA TYR A 14 0.72 -6.24 -5.56
C TYR A 14 2.04 -5.69 -5.03
N GLN A 15 2.46 -4.55 -5.55
CA GLN A 15 3.56 -3.76 -5.03
C GLN A 15 3.00 -2.64 -4.17
N ILE A 16 3.48 -2.55 -2.94
CA ILE A 16 3.02 -1.58 -1.96
C ILE A 16 4.08 -0.51 -1.85
N PHE A 17 3.63 0.73 -1.87
CA PHE A 17 4.45 1.91 -1.70
C PHE A 17 3.79 2.76 -0.61
N TYR A 18 4.57 3.34 0.28
CA TYR A 18 4.05 4.34 1.21
C TYR A 18 5.08 5.41 1.54
N GLY A 19 4.58 6.59 1.91
CA GLY A 19 5.41 7.72 2.30
C GLY A 19 4.64 8.74 3.13
N ALA A 20 5.36 9.65 3.79
CA ALA A 20 4.75 10.76 4.52
C ALA A 20 4.20 11.86 3.57
N THR A 21 4.63 11.85 2.31
CA THR A 21 4.17 12.73 1.24
C THR A 21 3.93 11.92 -0.03
N VAL A 22 3.09 12.43 -0.95
CA VAL A 22 2.83 11.79 -2.25
C VAL A 22 4.10 11.62 -3.08
N ASP A 23 5.01 12.59 -3.01
CA ASP A 23 6.27 12.59 -3.76
C ASP A 23 7.28 11.56 -3.23
N ALA A 24 7.10 11.08 -2.00
CA ALA A 24 7.98 10.07 -1.39
C ALA A 24 7.63 8.64 -1.84
N ILE A 25 6.52 8.43 -2.55
CA ILE A 25 5.99 7.12 -2.93
C ILE A 25 6.61 6.65 -4.26
N THR A 26 7.94 6.56 -4.31
CA THR A 26 8.69 6.26 -5.54
C THR A 26 9.22 4.83 -5.61
N THR A 27 9.52 4.21 -4.46
CA THR A 27 10.04 2.85 -4.38
C THR A 27 9.08 1.92 -3.64
N PRO A 28 8.91 0.67 -4.11
CA PRO A 28 8.07 -0.28 -3.42
C PRO A 28 8.72 -0.65 -2.09
N VAL A 29 7.95 -0.55 -1.01
CA VAL A 29 8.36 -0.90 0.35
C VAL A 29 8.11 -2.38 0.66
N GLY A 30 7.36 -3.07 -0.20
CA GLY A 30 6.99 -4.45 -0.03
C GLY A 30 6.09 -4.96 -1.15
N THR A 31 5.84 -6.27 -1.11
CA THR A 31 4.95 -6.95 -2.04
C THR A 31 3.95 -7.81 -1.27
N SER A 32 2.78 -8.03 -1.87
CA SER A 32 1.75 -8.93 -1.35
C SER A 32 1.20 -9.79 -2.46
N SER A 33 0.89 -11.06 -2.16
CA SER A 33 0.17 -11.95 -3.06
C SER A 33 -1.35 -11.80 -2.97
N GLY A 34 -1.84 -11.09 -1.95
CA GLY A 34 -3.27 -10.84 -1.74
C GLY A 34 -3.59 -9.34 -1.70
N PRO A 35 -4.89 -8.99 -1.72
CA PRO A 35 -5.36 -7.60 -1.72
C PRO A 35 -5.29 -6.94 -0.32
N PHE A 36 -4.24 -7.25 0.43
CA PHE A 36 -3.99 -6.72 1.76
C PHE A 36 -2.49 -6.67 2.06
N TYR A 37 -2.08 -5.73 2.91
CA TYR A 37 -0.70 -5.64 3.40
C TYR A 37 -0.64 -5.01 4.79
N THR A 38 0.16 -5.59 5.68
CA THR A 38 0.34 -5.07 7.04
C THR A 38 1.63 -4.29 7.12
N ILE A 39 1.52 -3.04 7.56
CA ILE A 39 2.63 -2.11 7.71
C ILE A 39 2.88 -1.89 9.20
N THR A 40 4.11 -2.14 9.60
CA THR A 40 4.61 -2.00 10.97
C THR A 40 5.53 -0.78 11.08
N GLY A 41 5.72 -0.25 12.29
CA GLY A 41 6.65 0.85 12.54
C GLY A 41 6.15 2.23 12.06
N LEU A 42 4.85 2.39 11.79
CA LEU A 42 4.28 3.70 11.51
C LEU A 42 4.12 4.51 12.80
N THR A 43 4.46 5.79 12.72
CA THR A 43 4.24 6.73 13.81
C THR A 43 2.75 7.05 13.93
N ALA A 44 2.21 6.99 15.15
CA ALA A 44 0.82 7.35 15.40
C ALA A 44 0.56 8.84 15.07
N ALA A 45 -0.67 9.17 14.69
CA ALA A 45 -1.08 10.53 14.31
C ALA A 45 -0.27 11.17 13.17
N THR A 46 0.41 10.37 12.35
CA THR A 46 1.11 10.83 11.13
C THR A 46 0.32 10.38 9.91
N THR A 47 0.00 11.30 9.00
CA THR A 47 -0.65 10.94 7.74
C THR A 47 0.36 10.29 6.81
N TYR A 48 0.05 9.09 6.34
CA TYR A 48 0.81 8.39 5.33
C TYR A 48 -0.04 8.23 4.08
N TYR A 49 0.62 8.32 2.94
CA TYR A 49 0.02 8.07 1.63
C TYR A 49 0.50 6.71 1.16
N PHE A 50 -0.43 5.91 0.67
CA PHE A 50 -0.22 4.54 0.22
C PHE A 50 -0.58 4.46 -1.26
N LYS A 51 0.28 3.83 -2.04
CA LYS A 51 0.00 3.47 -3.42
C LYS A 51 0.20 1.97 -3.57
N VAL A 52 -0.76 1.33 -4.19
CA VAL A 52 -0.73 -0.09 -4.52
C VAL A 52 -0.73 -0.21 -6.03
N ILE A 53 0.20 -0.99 -6.56
CA ILE A 53 0.25 -1.33 -7.98
C ILE A 53 -0.01 -2.81 -8.11
N ALA A 54 -1.08 -3.18 -8.80
CA ALA A 54 -1.35 -4.57 -9.14
C ALA A 54 -0.44 -4.99 -10.30
N VAL A 55 0.18 -6.15 -10.17
CA VAL A 55 1.07 -6.72 -11.18
C VAL A 55 0.64 -8.14 -11.54
N ASP A 56 0.80 -8.51 -12.80
CA ASP A 56 0.56 -9.89 -13.27
C ASP A 56 1.78 -10.80 -13.03
N ALA A 57 1.71 -12.05 -13.47
CA ALA A 57 2.79 -13.02 -13.32
C ALA A 57 4.05 -12.70 -14.16
N PHE A 58 3.91 -11.83 -15.15
CA PHE A 58 4.99 -11.35 -16.02
C PHE A 58 5.59 -10.02 -15.50
N GLY A 59 5.01 -9.42 -14.47
CA GLY A 59 5.43 -8.16 -13.87
C GLY A 59 4.81 -6.93 -14.54
N GLU A 60 3.81 -7.09 -15.41
CA GLU A 60 3.11 -5.98 -16.04
C GLU A 60 2.12 -5.34 -15.06
N SER A 61 2.09 -4.01 -15.02
CA SER A 61 1.18 -3.27 -14.15
C SER A 61 -0.25 -3.32 -14.71
N LEU A 62 -1.18 -3.89 -13.95
CA LEU A 62 -2.59 -4.00 -14.32
C LEU A 62 -3.45 -2.85 -13.81
N GLY A 63 -2.95 -2.09 -12.82
CA GLY A 63 -3.69 -0.99 -12.24
C GLY A 63 -2.97 -0.39 -11.04
N THR A 64 -3.40 0.82 -10.66
CA THR A 64 -2.87 1.52 -9.50
C THR A 64 -3.99 2.09 -8.65
N GLU A 65 -3.92 1.86 -7.35
CA GLU A 65 -4.83 2.45 -6.38
C GLU A 65 -4.03 3.28 -5.38
N THR A 66 -4.53 4.46 -5.03
CA THR A 66 -3.88 5.34 -4.04
C THR A 66 -4.87 5.64 -2.93
N GLN A 67 -4.45 5.41 -1.68
CA GLN A 67 -5.22 5.72 -0.48
C GLN A 67 -4.37 6.53 0.49
N ALA A 68 -4.97 7.50 1.17
CA ALA A 68 -4.35 8.15 2.32
C ALA A 68 -4.89 7.48 3.59
N MET A 69 -4.00 7.06 4.48
CA MET A 69 -4.41 6.56 5.80
C MET A 69 -3.59 7.21 6.91
N THR A 70 -4.26 7.52 8.01
CA THR A 70 -3.63 8.02 9.22
C THR A 70 -3.83 6.95 10.30
N PRO A 71 -2.76 6.30 10.79
CA PRO A 71 -2.86 5.41 11.95
C PRO A 71 -3.50 6.14 13.10
N ALA A 72 -4.62 5.61 13.58
CA ALA A 72 -5.31 6.15 14.74
C ALA A 72 -4.31 6.26 15.90
N LEU A 73 -4.34 7.40 16.59
CA LEU A 73 -3.67 7.51 17.88
C LEU A 73 -4.34 6.49 18.80
N LEU A 74 -3.60 5.49 19.28
CA LEU A 74 -4.07 4.69 20.40
C LEU A 74 -4.14 5.65 21.59
N ILE A 75 -5.34 6.14 21.90
CA ILE A 75 -5.60 6.84 23.15
C ILE A 75 -5.75 5.73 24.21
N PRO A 76 -4.85 5.64 25.21
CA PRO A 76 -4.96 4.65 26.28
C PRO A 76 -6.14 4.93 27.22
#